data_AF-A0A9Y1Z9X8-F1
#
_entry.id   AF-A0A9Y1Z9X8-F1
#
_cell.length_a   1.000
_cell.length_b   1.000
_cell.length_c   1.000
_cell.angle_alpha   90.00
_cell.angle_beta   90.00
_cell.angle_gamma   90.00
#
_symmetry.space_group_name_H-M   'P 1'
#
loop_
_entity.id
_entity.type
_entity.pdbx_description
1 polymer ?
#
loop_
_entity_poly.entity_id
_entity_poly.type
_entity_poly.pdbx_seq_one_letter_code
_entity_poly.pdbx_strand_id
1 'polypeptide(L)'
;MPDQDADAVFSALAASERRRLLAILTDHSPSETVAFATLQSTLVDEPEHTHDRDVCISLFHVHLPLLEDHGFVRWDPETNEIGRGPRFDDLEPMLDGVDDGRLVDGGLRGRLSL
;
A
#
# COMPACT_ATOMS: atom_id res chain seq x y z
N MET A 1 -24.30 4.82 15.65
CA MET A 1 -23.06 4.05 15.52
C MET A 1 -22.14 4.87 14.65
N PRO A 2 -20.86 5.07 15.03
CA PRO A 2 -19.91 5.69 14.10
C PRO A 2 -19.85 4.85 12.82
N ASP A 3 -19.59 5.54 11.71
CA ASP A 3 -19.51 4.97 10.39
C ASP A 3 -18.31 4.01 10.35
N GLN A 4 -18.58 2.70 10.53
CA GLN A 4 -17.54 1.67 10.66
C GLN A 4 -16.66 1.58 9.41
N ASP A 5 -17.17 2.04 8.27
CA ASP A 5 -16.44 2.10 7.02
C ASP A 5 -15.41 3.23 7.02
N ALA A 6 -15.80 4.42 7.50
CA ALA A 6 -14.86 5.53 7.69
C ALA A 6 -13.74 5.16 8.67
N ASP A 7 -14.06 4.56 9.82
CA ASP A 7 -13.05 4.16 10.81
C ASP A 7 -12.06 3.13 10.24
N ALA A 8 -12.53 2.18 9.42
CA ALA A 8 -11.67 1.21 8.74
C ALA A 8 -10.74 1.89 7.72
N VAL A 9 -11.27 2.79 6.89
CA VAL A 9 -10.48 3.56 5.91
C VAL A 9 -9.42 4.42 6.60
N PHE A 10 -9.80 5.16 7.65
CA PHE A 10 -8.85 5.95 8.43
C PHE A 10 -7.79 5.07 9.11
N SER A 11 -8.18 3.92 9.64
CA SER A 11 -7.24 2.95 10.22
C SER A 11 -6.26 2.44 9.17
N ALA A 12 -6.72 2.09 7.97
CA ALA A 12 -5.88 1.65 6.87
C ALA A 12 -4.86 2.73 6.47
N LEU A 13 -5.29 3.99 6.37
CA LEU A 13 -4.44 5.09 5.88
C LEU A 13 -3.62 5.81 6.96
N ALA A 14 -3.79 5.49 8.24
CA ALA A 14 -3.14 6.21 9.34
C ALA A 14 -1.61 6.03 9.42
N ALA A 15 -1.04 4.98 8.83
CA ALA A 15 0.42 4.74 8.80
C ALA A 15 0.99 4.99 7.41
N SER A 16 2.19 5.56 7.33
CA SER A 16 2.89 5.83 6.07
C SER A 16 3.20 4.55 5.31
N GLU A 17 3.61 3.50 6.02
CA GLU A 17 3.93 2.18 5.49
C GLU A 17 2.70 1.53 4.83
N ARG A 18 1.52 1.65 5.46
CA ARG A 18 0.26 1.14 4.89
C ARG A 18 -0.14 1.92 3.64
N ARG A 19 -0.06 3.25 3.66
CA ARG A 19 -0.36 4.09 2.50
C ARG A 19 0.54 3.75 1.31
N ARG A 20 1.84 3.60 1.54
CA ARG A 20 2.81 3.23 0.50
C ARG A 20 2.55 1.83 -0.04
N LEU A 21 2.32 0.84 0.83
CA LEU A 21 1.94 -0.51 0.42
C LEU A 21 0.69 -0.50 -0.46
N LEU A 22 -0.35 0.22 -0.03
CA LEU A 22 -1.60 0.33 -0.79
C LEU A 22 -1.38 1.06 -2.12
N ALA A 23 -0.57 2.12 -2.15
CA ALA A 23 -0.22 2.83 -3.37
C ALA A 23 0.52 1.94 -4.39
N ILE A 24 1.42 1.05 -3.92
CA ILE A 24 2.06 0.06 -4.80
C ILE A 24 1.00 -0.85 -5.43
N LEU A 25 0.05 -1.35 -4.63
CA LEU A 25 -1.03 -2.20 -5.14
C LEU A 25 -1.97 -1.48 -6.12
N THR A 26 -2.06 -0.14 -6.06
CA THR A 26 -2.81 0.68 -7.02
C THR A 26 -2.20 0.64 -8.43
N ASP A 27 -0.91 0.36 -8.59
CA ASP A 27 -0.26 0.24 -9.91
C ASP A 27 -0.49 -1.14 -10.57
N HIS A 28 -0.85 -2.15 -9.77
CA HIS A 28 -1.11 -3.52 -10.24
C HIS A 28 -2.59 -3.77 -10.54
N SER A 29 -2.90 -4.68 -11.46
CA SER A 29 -4.30 -5.01 -11.76
C SER A 29 -5.00 -5.68 -10.56
N PRO A 30 -6.34 -5.57 -10.39
CA PRO A 30 -7.04 -6.17 -9.25
C PRO A 30 -6.92 -7.70 -9.12
N SER A 31 -6.63 -8.39 -10.23
CA SER A 31 -6.40 -9.84 -10.25
C SER A 31 -4.94 -10.23 -10.02
N GLU A 32 -4.04 -9.26 -9.98
CA GLU A 32 -2.60 -9.48 -9.87
C GLU A 32 -2.18 -9.50 -8.40
N THR A 33 -1.15 -10.30 -8.10
CA THR A 33 -0.52 -10.40 -6.79
C THR A 33 0.91 -9.89 -6.86
N VAL A 34 1.35 -9.28 -5.77
CA VAL A 34 2.71 -8.80 -5.53
C VAL A 34 3.33 -9.67 -4.45
N ALA A 35 4.56 -10.13 -4.67
CA ALA A 35 5.29 -10.88 -3.67
C ALA A 35 5.69 -9.96 -2.50
N PHE A 36 5.61 -10.47 -1.26
CA PHE A 36 6.01 -9.74 -0.07
C PHE A 36 7.44 -9.19 -0.17
N ALA A 37 8.37 -9.98 -0.73
CA ALA A 37 9.75 -9.57 -0.95
C ALA A 37 9.86 -8.31 -1.83
N THR A 38 9.00 -8.17 -2.85
CA THR A 38 8.97 -6.96 -3.69
C THR A 38 8.54 -5.74 -2.88
N LEU A 39 7.48 -5.86 -2.08
CA LEU A 39 7.04 -4.77 -1.19
C LEU A 39 8.11 -4.40 -0.17
N GLN A 40 8.79 -5.39 0.42
CA GLN A 40 9.90 -5.14 1.35
C GLN A 40 10.97 -4.28 0.68
N SER A 41 11.45 -4.68 -0.50
CA SER A 41 12.47 -3.90 -1.21
C SER A 41 12.01 -2.50 -1.55
N THR A 42 10.77 -2.31 -2.02
CA THR A 42 10.26 -0.98 -2.38
C THR A 42 10.04 -0.07 -1.17
N LEU A 43 9.63 -0.62 -0.03
CA LEU A 43 9.35 0.17 1.18
C LEU A 43 10.62 0.49 1.98
N VAL A 44 11.67 -0.31 1.83
CA VAL A 44 12.92 -0.22 2.60
C VAL A 44 14.00 0.61 1.89
N ASP A 45 13.95 0.79 0.56
CA ASP A 45 14.96 1.55 -0.20
C ASP A 45 15.00 3.06 0.12
N GLU A 46 14.12 3.54 1.01
CA GLU A 46 14.06 4.93 1.45
C GLU A 46 15.11 5.22 2.54
N PRO A 47 15.95 6.27 2.37
CA PRO A 47 17.16 6.53 3.18
C PRO A 47 16.88 6.85 4.66
N GLU A 48 15.62 6.96 5.06
CA GLU A 48 15.14 7.24 6.40
C GLU A 48 14.98 5.99 7.29
N HIS A 49 15.00 4.79 6.71
CA HIS A 49 14.83 3.55 7.47
C HIS A 49 16.17 3.02 8.00
N THR A 50 16.53 3.44 9.21
CA THR A 50 17.71 2.91 9.93
C THR A 50 17.46 1.50 10.53
N HIS A 51 16.29 0.89 10.27
CA HIS A 51 15.90 -0.41 10.84
C HIS A 51 15.01 -1.25 9.91
N ASP A 52 15.52 -1.62 8.73
CA ASP A 52 14.85 -2.48 7.72
C ASP A 52 14.12 -3.69 8.30
N ARG A 53 14.72 -4.32 9.33
CA ARG A 53 14.15 -5.50 9.98
C ARG A 53 12.87 -5.18 10.75
N ASP A 54 12.76 -4.03 11.40
CA ASP A 54 11.57 -3.65 12.17
C ASP A 54 10.41 -3.29 11.24
N VAL A 55 10.72 -2.67 10.10
CA VAL A 55 9.74 -2.40 9.03
C VAL A 55 9.18 -3.70 8.49
N CYS A 56 10.04 -4.67 8.15
CA CYS A 56 9.62 -5.98 7.65
C CYS A 56 8.74 -6.74 8.66
N ILE A 57 9.13 -6.73 9.93
CA ILE A 57 8.37 -7.37 11.02
C ILE A 57 6.99 -6.69 11.16
N SER A 58 6.95 -5.35 11.15
CA SER A 58 5.69 -4.60 11.26
C SER A 58 4.77 -4.81 10.07
N LEU A 59 5.32 -4.87 8.85
CA LEU A 59 4.56 -5.20 7.65
C LEU A 59 3.87 -6.55 7.76
N PHE A 60 4.62 -7.58 8.18
CA PHE A 60 4.12 -8.95 8.26
C PHE A 60 3.15 -9.16 9.44
N HIS A 61 3.47 -8.63 10.62
CA HIS A 61 2.73 -8.95 11.85
C HIS A 61 1.67 -7.92 12.24
N VAL A 62 1.70 -6.73 11.65
CA VAL A 62 0.79 -5.63 12.03
C VAL A 62 0.03 -5.11 10.83
N HIS A 63 0.71 -4.73 9.76
CA HIS A 63 0.07 -4.00 8.67
C HIS A 63 -0.76 -4.90 7.75
N LEU A 64 -0.19 -5.98 7.24
CA LEU A 64 -0.90 -6.91 6.36
C LEU A 64 -2.10 -7.58 7.05
N PRO A 65 -2.00 -8.12 8.27
CA PRO A 65 -3.15 -8.68 8.97
C PRO A 65 -4.28 -7.65 9.17
N LEU A 66 -3.94 -6.40 9.53
CA LEU A 66 -4.95 -5.35 9.74
C LEU A 66 -5.66 -4.97 8.45
N LEU A 67 -4.91 -4.85 7.35
CA LEU A 67 -5.50 -4.51 6.04
C LEU A 67 -6.34 -5.66 5.50
N GLU A 68 -5.96 -6.90 5.76
CA GLU A 68 -6.72 -8.09 5.39
C GLU A 68 -8.02 -8.21 6.19
N ASP A 69 -7.97 -7.99 7.51
CA ASP A 69 -9.15 -8.04 8.39
C ASP A 69 -10.23 -7.04 7.96
N HIS A 70 -9.80 -5.85 7.50
CA HIS A 70 -10.70 -4.86 6.92
C HIS A 70 -11.07 -5.12 5.45
N GLY A 71 -10.53 -6.15 4.81
CA GLY A 71 -10.84 -6.53 3.43
C GLY A 71 -10.22 -5.61 2.37
N PHE A 72 -9.25 -4.78 2.74
CA PHE A 72 -8.57 -3.88 1.81
C PHE A 72 -7.50 -4.61 1.00
N VAL A 73 -6.85 -5.63 1.57
CA VAL A 73 -5.92 -6.51 0.84
C VAL A 73 -6.36 -7.96 0.97
N ARG A 74 -5.89 -8.79 0.04
CA ARG A 74 -5.83 -10.25 0.23
C ARG A 74 -4.38 -10.59 0.46
N TRP A 75 -4.08 -11.28 1.55
CA TRP A 75 -2.70 -11.66 1.86
C TRP A 75 -2.63 -13.13 2.24
N ASP A 76 -1.74 -13.87 1.59
CA ASP A 76 -1.46 -15.25 1.95
C ASP A 76 -0.08 -15.32 2.63
N PRO A 77 -0.01 -15.58 3.95
CA PRO A 77 1.27 -15.70 4.66
C PRO A 77 2.05 -16.97 4.30
N GLU A 78 1.40 -18.00 3.74
CA GLU A 78 2.06 -19.23 3.31
C GLU A 78 2.76 -19.04 1.96
N THR A 79 2.09 -18.39 1.00
CA THR A 79 2.66 -18.11 -0.33
C THR A 79 3.42 -16.78 -0.41
N ASN A 80 3.25 -15.90 0.59
CA ASN A 80 3.77 -14.53 0.61
C ASN A 80 3.28 -13.68 -0.56
N GLU A 81 2.05 -13.91 -1.01
CA GLU A 81 1.42 -13.16 -2.09
C GLU A 81 0.38 -12.18 -1.54
N ILE A 82 0.38 -10.97 -2.10
CA ILE A 82 -0.46 -9.85 -1.64
C ILE A 82 -1.18 -9.28 -2.85
N GLY A 83 -2.51 -9.20 -2.78
CA GLY A 83 -3.34 -8.63 -3.83
C GLY A 83 -4.34 -7.62 -3.27
N ARG A 84 -5.09 -6.99 -4.18
CA ARG A 84 -6.20 -6.11 -3.79
C ARG A 84 -7.31 -6.94 -3.15
N GLY A 85 -7.81 -6.47 -2.01
CA GLY A 85 -8.95 -7.05 -1.33
C GLY A 85 -10.28 -6.59 -1.95
N PRO A 86 -11.42 -7.19 -1.56
CA PRO A 86 -12.74 -6.86 -2.10
C PRO A 86 -13.17 -5.41 -1.82
N ARG A 87 -12.55 -4.74 -0.85
CA ARG A 87 -12.85 -3.35 -0.47
C ARG A 87 -11.77 -2.35 -0.90
N PHE A 88 -10.83 -2.78 -1.74
CA PHE A 88 -9.70 -1.92 -2.12
C PHE A 88 -10.16 -0.60 -2.76
N ASP A 89 -11.22 -0.63 -3.58
CA ASP A 89 -11.76 0.53 -4.28
C ASP A 89 -12.29 1.63 -3.32
N ASP A 90 -12.59 1.29 -2.06
CA ASP A 90 -12.96 2.26 -1.01
C ASP A 90 -11.80 3.22 -0.69
N LEU A 91 -10.54 2.79 -0.94
CA LEU A 91 -9.32 3.53 -0.65
C LEU A 91 -8.80 4.36 -1.82
N GLU A 92 -9.08 3.93 -3.06
CA GLU A 92 -8.56 4.57 -4.28
C GLU A 92 -8.74 6.11 -4.31
N PRO A 93 -9.90 6.68 -3.92
CA PRO A 93 -10.09 8.14 -3.92
C PRO A 93 -9.13 8.90 -3.01
N MET A 94 -8.63 8.25 -1.96
CA MET A 94 -7.70 8.85 -1.00
C MET A 94 -6.23 8.59 -1.36
N LEU A 95 -5.96 7.53 -2.12
CA LEU A 95 -4.63 7.16 -2.59
C LEU A 95 -4.19 7.98 -3.82
N ASP A 96 -5.14 8.44 -4.65
CA ASP A 96 -4.89 9.25 -5.87
C ASP A 96 -4.25 10.63 -5.59
N GLY A 97 -4.14 11.02 -4.32
CA GLY A 97 -3.50 12.27 -3.88
C GLY A 97 -2.26 12.10 -3.00
N VAL A 98 -1.83 10.86 -2.70
CA VAL A 98 -0.62 10.61 -1.90
C VAL A 98 0.60 10.69 -2.82
N ASP A 99 0.92 11.90 -3.26
CA ASP A 99 2.26 12.23 -3.74
C ASP A 99 3.16 12.19 -2.50
N ASP A 100 3.79 11.03 -2.25
CA ASP A 100 4.71 10.83 -1.14
C ASP A 100 5.92 11.73 -1.36
N GLY A 101 5.87 12.96 -0.85
CA GLY A 101 7.02 13.77 -0.47
C GLY A 101 8.10 14.02 -1.51
N ARG A 102 7.91 13.63 -2.78
CA ARG A 102 8.91 13.76 -3.82
C ARG A 102 8.83 15.17 -4.32
N LEU A 103 9.73 16.00 -3.80
CA LEU A 103 10.20 17.17 -4.51
C LEU A 103 10.35 16.79 -5.98
N VAL A 104 9.52 17.46 -6.78
CA VAL A 104 9.46 17.37 -8.23
C VAL A 104 10.83 17.63 -8.84
N ASP A 105 11.58 16.57 -9.13
CA ASP A 105 12.52 16.60 -10.25
C ASP A 105 11.85 15.91 -11.45
N GLY A 106 11.59 16.76 -12.44
CA GLY A 106 10.65 16.56 -13.53
C GLY A 106 10.93 15.35 -14.41
N GLY A 107 9.84 14.67 -14.77
CA GLY A 107 9.81 13.67 -15.83
C GLY A 107 8.53 13.85 -16.63
N LEU A 108 8.66 14.58 -17.74
CA LEU A 108 7.65 14.91 -18.73
C LEU A 108 6.54 13.85 -18.91
N ARG A 109 5.32 14.14 -18.42
CA ARG A 109 4.09 13.58 -19.00
C ARG A 109 3.68 14.46 -20.20
N GLY A 110 4.48 14.38 -21.25
CA GLY A 110 4.31 15.11 -22.51
C GLY A 110 3.87 14.20 -23.65
N ARG A 111 2.55 14.06 -23.80
CA ARG A 111 1.81 14.03 -25.08
C ARG A 111 2.43 13.22 -26.24
N LEU A 112 1.93 12.01 -26.45
CA LEU A 112 1.82 11.43 -27.79
C LEU A 112 0.33 11.30 -28.13
N SER A 113 -0.21 12.35 -28.73
CA SER A 113 -1.40 12.24 -29.57
C SER A 113 -0.88 12.14 -31.00
N LEU A 114 -1.28 11.07 -31.68
CA LEU A 114 -0.99 10.76 -33.08
C LEU A 114 -1.59 11.83 -34.01
#